data_AF-A0A5E4CUV0-F1
#
_entry.id   AF-A0A5E4CUV0-F1
#
_cell.length_a   1.000
_cell.length_b   1.000
_cell.length_c   1.000
_cell.angle_alpha   90.00
_cell.angle_beta   90.00
_cell.angle_gamma   90.00
#
_symmetry.space_group_name_H-M   'P 1'
#
loop_
_entity.id
_entity.type
_entity.pdbx_description
1 polymer ?
#
loop_
_entity_poly.entity_id
_entity_poly.type
_entity_poly.pdbx_seq_one_letter_code
_entity_poly.pdbx_strand_id
1 'polypeptide(L)'
;MLQTILGSKGTMKMLVSGAGDIKLTKNGNVLPHKMQISHPTTLLISKVAIVQDDIAGNGTTSNILIIRELLRQADLYISEVLPPRIITEGFEAAKKKALQFGEQIKVSRDMDRETLYKGGQNISESSC
;
A
#
# COMPACT_ATOMS: atom_id res chain seq x y z
N MET A 1 0.20 3.45 12.25
CA MET A 1 1.56 3.90 11.82
C MET A 1 1.61 4.35 10.37
N LEU A 2 1.17 3.52 9.41
CA LEU A 2 1.27 3.82 7.97
C LEU A 2 0.24 4.83 7.44
N GLN A 3 -0.93 4.94 8.08
CA GLN A 3 -1.98 5.90 7.69
C GLN A 3 -1.49 7.36 7.69
N THR A 4 -0.65 7.72 8.66
CA THR A 4 -0.18 9.10 8.81
C THR A 4 0.85 9.49 7.73
N ILE A 5 1.33 8.54 6.93
CA ILE A 5 2.42 8.74 5.96
C ILE A 5 1.86 9.03 4.55
N LEU A 6 0.59 8.69 4.31
CA LEU A 6 -0.02 8.76 2.97
C LEU A 6 -0.24 10.21 2.50
N GLY A 7 0.12 10.48 1.23
CA GLY A 7 -0.14 11.74 0.54
C GLY A 7 0.92 12.82 0.77
N SER A 8 0.85 13.94 0.03
CA SER A 8 1.83 15.03 0.10
C SER A 8 1.95 15.64 1.50
N LYS A 9 0.86 15.66 2.28
CA LYS A 9 0.82 16.12 3.69
C LYS A 9 1.12 15.01 4.72
N GLY A 10 1.55 13.83 4.29
CA GLY A 10 1.91 12.74 5.19
C GLY A 10 3.10 13.10 6.10
N THR A 11 3.06 12.64 7.34
CA THR A 11 4.11 12.85 8.34
C THR A 11 5.30 11.94 8.07
N MET A 12 6.50 12.54 8.03
CA MET A 12 7.77 11.82 7.99
C MET A 12 7.96 10.94 9.24
N LYS A 13 8.53 9.75 9.07
CA LYS A 13 8.92 8.90 10.19
C LYS A 13 10.45 8.87 10.34
N MET A 14 10.91 9.10 11.56
CA MET A 14 12.30 8.88 11.95
C MET A 14 12.42 7.47 12.53
N LEU A 15 13.30 6.67 11.95
CA LEU A 15 13.63 5.32 12.40
C LEU A 15 15.02 5.38 13.04
N VAL A 16 15.13 4.88 14.27
CA VAL A 16 16.39 4.77 15.00
C VAL A 16 16.71 3.30 15.17
N SER A 17 17.85 2.87 14.65
CA SER A 17 18.34 1.50 14.82
C SER A 17 18.99 1.32 16.19
N GLY A 18 19.09 0.08 16.68
CA GLY A 18 19.80 -0.23 17.93
C GLY A 18 21.29 0.16 17.92
N ALA A 19 21.88 0.30 16.73
CA ALA A 19 23.25 0.80 16.55
C ALA A 19 23.36 2.34 16.51
N GLY A 20 22.25 3.07 16.69
CA GLY A 20 22.22 4.54 16.64
C GLY A 20 22.09 5.16 15.25
N ASP A 21 21.92 4.35 14.19
CA ASP A 21 21.64 4.84 12.83
C ASP A 21 20.24 5.48 12.76
N ILE A 22 20.17 6.72 12.25
CA ILE A 22 18.94 7.51 12.15
C ILE A 22 18.57 7.66 10.68
N LYS A 23 17.39 7.19 10.31
CA LYS A 23 16.85 7.32 8.94
C LYS A 23 15.48 8.00 8.95
N LEU A 24 15.35 9.07 8.19
CA LEU A 24 14.06 9.71 7.90
C LEU A 24 13.46 9.10 6.63
N THR A 25 12.19 8.72 6.67
CA THR A 25 11.49 8.17 5.52
C THR A 25 10.00 8.47 5.54
N LYS A 26 9.45 8.75 4.37
CA LYS A 26 8.02 8.73 4.06
C LYS A 26 7.63 7.51 3.22
N ASN A 27 8.58 6.71 2.72
CA ASN A 27 8.23 5.50 2.00
C ASN A 27 7.83 4.37 2.97
N GLY A 28 6.61 3.84 2.76
CA GLY A 28 6.04 2.70 3.48
C GLY A 28 6.84 1.41 3.35
N ASN A 29 7.61 1.21 2.27
CA ASN A 29 8.43 0.00 2.06
C ASN A 29 9.69 -0.04 2.96
N VAL A 30 10.25 1.12 3.29
CA VAL A 30 11.48 1.18 4.11
C VAL A 30 11.22 0.77 5.56
N LEU A 31 9.98 0.94 6.03
CA LEU A 31 9.58 0.60 7.41
C LEU A 31 9.70 -0.91 7.68
N PRO A 32 9.08 -1.81 6.90
CA PRO A 32 9.25 -3.25 7.09
C PRO A 32 10.68 -3.77 7.04
N HIS A 33 11.56 -3.16 6.25
CA HIS A 33 12.96 -3.58 6.14
C HIS A 33 13.82 -3.17 7.34
N LYS A 34 13.49 -2.05 7.99
CA LYS A 34 14.27 -1.48 9.09
C LYS A 34 13.68 -1.76 10.46
N MET A 35 12.41 -2.17 10.52
CA MET A 35 11.75 -2.58 11.75
C MET A 35 11.89 -4.08 11.98
N GLN A 36 12.19 -4.45 13.23
CA GLN A 36 12.14 -5.85 13.64
C GLN A 36 10.68 -6.27 13.84
N ILE A 37 10.11 -6.92 12.82
CA ILE A 37 8.74 -7.42 12.85
C ILE A 37 8.73 -8.82 13.44
N SER A 38 8.04 -9.01 14.56
CA SER A 38 7.87 -10.32 15.21
C SER A 38 6.64 -11.09 14.73
N HIS A 39 5.58 -10.39 14.32
CA HIS A 39 4.29 -11.01 14.02
C HIS A 39 4.25 -11.61 12.59
N PRO A 40 3.91 -12.89 12.40
CA PRO A 40 3.98 -13.57 11.11
C PRO A 40 3.03 -12.98 10.04
N THR A 41 1.83 -12.53 10.43
CA THR A 41 0.91 -11.87 9.49
C THR A 41 1.49 -10.54 8.98
N THR A 42 2.21 -9.81 9.83
CA THR A 42 2.84 -8.55 9.46
C THR A 42 4.01 -8.80 8.51
N LEU A 43 4.74 -9.90 8.68
CA LEU A 43 5.78 -10.34 7.73
C LEU A 43 5.19 -10.64 6.34
N LEU A 44 4.03 -11.30 6.27
CA LEU A 44 3.36 -11.58 4.99
C LEU A 44 2.96 -10.29 4.27
N ILE A 45 2.32 -9.35 4.99
CA ILE A 45 1.93 -8.04 4.45
C ILE A 45 3.15 -7.24 4.01
N SER A 46 4.26 -7.35 4.73
CA SER A 46 5.53 -6.70 4.38
C SER A 46 6.08 -7.21 3.05
N LYS A 47 6.04 -8.52 2.81
CA LYS A 47 6.47 -9.10 1.52
C LYS A 47 5.65 -8.56 0.35
N VAL A 48 4.34 -8.36 0.53
CA VAL A 48 3.48 -7.75 -0.49
C VAL A 48 3.89 -6.31 -0.78
N ALA A 49 4.27 -5.54 0.24
CA ALA A 49 4.76 -4.17 0.07
C ALA A 49 6.09 -4.12 -0.71
N ILE A 50 7.00 -5.06 -0.45
CA ILE A 50 8.29 -5.17 -1.16
C ILE A 50 8.05 -5.45 -2.64
N VAL A 51 7.20 -6.43 -2.97
CA VAL A 51 6.87 -6.77 -4.36
C VAL A 51 6.20 -5.60 -5.07
N GLN A 52 5.32 -4.86 -4.39
CA GLN A 52 4.68 -3.67 -4.96
C GLN A 52 5.70 -2.55 -5.25
N ASP A 53 6.67 -2.34 -4.36
CA ASP A 53 7.75 -1.37 -4.54
C ASP A 53 8.65 -1.76 -5.72
N ASP A 54 8.98 -3.05 -5.86
CA ASP A 54 9.83 -3.56 -6.93
C ASP A 54 9.20 -3.41 -8.33
N ILE A 55 7.88 -3.62 -8.43
CA ILE A 55 7.17 -3.55 -9.71
C ILE A 55 6.80 -2.10 -10.08
N ALA A 56 6.25 -1.34 -9.13
CA ALA A 56 5.64 -0.04 -9.41
C ALA A 56 6.40 1.15 -8.81
N GLY A 57 7.26 0.92 -7.80
CA GLY A 57 8.00 1.98 -7.09
C GLY A 57 7.13 2.91 -6.24
N ASN A 58 5.81 2.74 -6.23
CA ASN A 58 4.87 3.56 -5.47
C ASN A 58 3.62 2.75 -5.05
N GLY A 59 2.76 3.37 -4.25
CA GLY A 59 1.49 2.75 -3.81
C GLY A 59 1.63 1.70 -2.71
N THR A 60 2.84 1.46 -2.19
CA THR A 60 3.12 0.50 -1.10
C THR A 60 2.30 0.80 0.15
N THR A 61 2.29 2.06 0.60
CA THR A 61 1.47 2.52 1.74
C THR A 61 -0.02 2.31 1.48
N SER A 62 -0.52 2.72 0.31
CA SER A 62 -1.94 2.56 -0.05
C SER A 62 -2.36 1.10 -0.07
N ASN A 63 -1.53 0.22 -0.62
CA ASN A 63 -1.81 -1.21 -0.72
C ASN A 63 -1.96 -1.84 0.68
N ILE A 64 -1.03 -1.54 1.60
CA ILE A 64 -1.11 -2.04 2.98
C ILE A 64 -2.36 -1.51 3.70
N LEU A 65 -2.74 -0.25 3.46
CA LEU A 65 -3.95 0.33 4.04
C LEU A 65 -5.23 -0.33 3.53
N ILE A 66 -5.30 -0.66 2.24
CA ILE A 66 -6.42 -1.38 1.64
C ILE A 66 -6.52 -2.78 2.24
N ILE A 67 -5.41 -3.53 2.33
CA ILE A 67 -5.38 -4.86 2.93
C ILE A 67 -5.89 -4.82 4.38
N ARG A 68 -5.44 -3.85 5.18
CA ARG A 68 -5.92 -3.65 6.56
C ARG A 68 -7.44 -3.48 6.59
N GLU A 69 -7.98 -2.62 5.74
CA GLU A 69 -9.41 -2.33 5.76
C GLU A 69 -10.25 -3.52 5.27
N LEU A 70 -9.79 -4.23 4.23
CA LEU A 70 -10.44 -5.46 3.75
C LEU A 70 -10.49 -6.53 4.85
N LEU A 71 -9.39 -6.72 5.59
CA LEU A 71 -9.36 -7.67 6.72
C LEU A 71 -10.30 -7.23 7.85
N ARG A 72 -10.36 -5.93 8.15
CA ARG A 72 -11.30 -5.40 9.15
C ARG A 72 -12.76 -5.65 8.76
N GLN A 73 -13.10 -5.47 7.49
CA GLN A 73 -14.45 -5.77 6.98
C GLN A 73 -14.74 -7.27 7.01
N ALA A 74 -13.77 -8.10 6.61
CA ALA A 74 -13.92 -9.55 6.68
C ALA A 74 -14.18 -10.03 8.12
N ASP A 75 -13.48 -9.46 9.11
CA ASP A 75 -13.66 -9.77 10.53
C ASP A 75 -15.09 -9.47 11.03
N LEU A 76 -15.67 -8.35 10.59
CA LEU A 76 -17.08 -8.03 10.88
C LEU A 76 -18.02 -9.11 10.36
N TYR A 77 -17.88 -9.54 9.10
CA TYR A 77 -18.74 -10.58 8.55
C TYR A 77 -18.52 -11.96 9.17
N ILE A 78 -17.28 -12.27 9.56
CA ILE A 78 -16.99 -13.50 10.32
C ILE A 78 -17.69 -13.46 11.68
N SER A 79 -17.74 -12.30 12.34
CA SER A 79 -18.45 -12.14 13.61
C SER A 79 -19.97 -12.34 13.47
N GLU A 80 -20.52 -12.06 12.28
CA GLU A 80 -21.93 -12.33 11.91
C GLU A 80 -22.16 -13.79 11.45
N VAL A 81 -21.20 -14.69 11.70
CA VAL A 81 -21.29 -16.14 11.38
C VAL A 81 -21.28 -16.42 9.87
N LEU A 82 -20.74 -15.51 9.05
CA LEU A 82 -20.55 -15.78 7.64
C LEU A 82 -19.29 -16.67 7.42
N PRO A 83 -19.40 -17.80 6.70
CA PRO A 83 -18.25 -18.64 6.40
C PRO A 83 -17.17 -17.86 5.62
N PRO A 84 -15.88 -17.95 6.01
CA PRO A 84 -14.78 -17.24 5.33
C PRO A 84 -14.67 -17.54 3.82
N ARG A 85 -15.15 -18.71 3.40
CA ARG A 85 -15.21 -19.10 1.99
C ARG A 85 -16.07 -18.14 1.16
N ILE A 86 -17.24 -17.75 1.67
CA ILE A 86 -18.16 -16.84 0.97
C ILE A 86 -17.54 -15.45 0.84
N ILE A 87 -16.86 -14.98 1.89
CA ILE A 87 -16.14 -13.69 1.86
C ILE A 87 -15.05 -13.70 0.80
N THR A 88 -14.29 -14.79 0.72
CA THR A 88 -13.20 -14.94 -0.25
C THR A 88 -13.74 -14.96 -1.69
N GLU A 89 -14.82 -15.70 -1.93
CA GLU A 89 -15.51 -15.73 -3.24
C GLU A 89 -16.06 -14.34 -3.61
N GLY A 90 -16.62 -13.61 -2.63
CA GLY A 90 -17.06 -12.23 -2.80
C GLY A 90 -15.93 -11.27 -3.16
N PHE A 91 -14.76 -11.38 -2.52
CA PHE A 91 -13.59 -10.58 -2.86
C PHE A 91 -13.04 -10.88 -4.25
N GLU A 92 -13.03 -12.14 -4.70
CA GLU A 92 -12.64 -12.47 -6.08
C GLU A 92 -13.61 -11.92 -7.12
N ALA A 93 -14.92 -11.97 -6.85
CA ALA A 93 -15.92 -11.33 -7.72
C ALA A 93 -15.74 -9.80 -7.76
N ALA A 94 -15.53 -9.17 -6.60
CA ALA A 94 -15.29 -7.74 -6.49
C ALA A 94 -14.02 -7.31 -7.23
N LYS A 95 -12.92 -8.07 -7.10
CA LYS A 95 -11.66 -7.84 -7.82
C LYS A 95 -11.86 -7.84 -9.33
N LYS A 96 -12.58 -8.84 -9.88
CA LYS A 96 -12.88 -8.89 -11.32
C LYS A 96 -13.62 -7.64 -11.78
N LYS A 97 -14.62 -7.20 -11.01
CA LYS A 97 -15.40 -6.00 -11.34
C LYS A 97 -14.59 -4.71 -11.21
N ALA A 98 -13.74 -4.61 -10.18
CA ALA A 98 -12.84 -3.48 -9.98
C ALA A 98 -11.83 -3.33 -11.13
N LEU A 99 -11.27 -4.44 -11.64
CA LEU A 99 -10.38 -4.43 -12.80
C LEU A 99 -11.12 -3.99 -14.08
N GLN A 100 -12.33 -4.50 -14.31
CA GLN A 100 -13.17 -4.07 -15.44
C GLN A 100 -13.47 -2.56 -15.40
N PHE A 101 -13.76 -2.04 -14.20
CA PHE A 101 -14.00 -0.61 -14.01
C PHE A 101 -12.72 0.20 -14.18
N GLY A 102 -11.59 -0.32 -13.71
CA GLY A 102 -10.26 0.28 -13.88
C GLY A 102 -9.91 0.55 -15.34
N GLU A 103 -10.21 -0.39 -16.25
CA GLU A 103 -9.99 -0.20 -17.68
C GLU A 103 -10.90 0.88 -18.30
N GLN A 104 -12.11 1.07 -17.77
CA GLN A 104 -13.04 2.10 -18.27
C GLN A 104 -12.63 3.52 -17.87
N ILE A 105 -12.06 3.67 -16.67
CA ILE A 105 -11.61 4.97 -16.16
C ILE A 105 -10.18 5.33 -16.59
N LYS A 106 -9.47 4.39 -17.23
CA LYS A 106 -8.09 4.57 -17.64
C LYS A 106 -8.01 5.69 -18.67
N VAL A 107 -7.39 6.80 -18.29
CA VAL A 107 -7.11 7.91 -19.20
C VAL A 107 -5.84 7.58 -19.97
N SER A 108 -5.97 7.23 -21.25
CA SER A 108 -4.82 7.16 -22.15
C SER A 108 -4.24 8.55 -22.33
N ARG A 109 -2.94 8.71 -22.07
CA ARG A 109 -2.20 9.95 -22.29
C ARG A 109 -0.98 9.64 -23.13
N ASP A 110 -0.67 10.52 -24.06
CA ASP A 110 0.58 10.46 -24.80
C ASP A 110 1.77 10.71 -23.86
N MET A 111 2.88 10.04 -24.15
CA MET A 111 4.13 10.08 -23.38
C MET A 111 4.92 11.36 -23.62
N ASP A 112 4.23 12.51 -23.53
CA ASP A 112 4.82 13.82 -23.70
C ASP A 112 5.65 14.23 -22.48
N ARG A 113 6.67 15.05 -22.73
CA ARG A 113 7.56 15.56 -21.67
C ARG A 113 6.81 16.24 -20.53
N GLU A 114 5.72 16.94 -20.81
CA GLU A 114 4.91 17.60 -19.79
C GLU A 114 4.15 16.59 -18.92
N THR A 115 3.60 15.54 -19.52
CA THR A 115 2.93 14.44 -18.81
C THR A 115 3.92 13.70 -17.90
N LEU A 116 5.12 13.42 -18.40
CA LEU A 116 6.18 12.78 -17.63
C LEU A 116 6.69 13.68 -16.49
N TYR A 117 6.81 14.99 -16.73
CA TYR A 117 7.22 15.94 -15.69
C TYR A 117 6.20 16.02 -14.56
N LYS A 118 4.91 16.13 -14.89
CA LYS A 118 3.80 16.08 -13.92
C LYS A 118 3.78 14.75 -13.16
N GLY A 119 4.04 13.63 -13.85
CA GLY A 119 4.17 12.31 -13.23
C GLY A 119 5.32 12.24 -12.22
N GLY A 120 6.50 12.75 -12.60
CA GLY A 120 7.68 12.80 -11.74
C GLY A 120 7.49 13.66 -10.48
N GLN A 121 6.84 14.83 -10.59
CA GLN A 121 6.50 15.66 -9.44
C GLN A 121 5.59 14.94 -8.43
N ASN A 122 4.57 14.21 -8.90
CA ASN A 122 3.68 13.47 -8.01
C ASN A 122 4.39 12.35 -7.23
N ILE A 123 5.39 11.72 -7.85
CA ILE A 123 6.17 10.64 -7.23
C ILE A 123 7.16 11.21 -6.20
N SER A 124 7.78 12.36 -6.47
CA SER A 124 8.73 12.97 -5.54
C SER A 124 8.04 13.47 -4.27
N GLU A 125 6.87 14.09 -4.37
CA GLU A 125 6.09 14.56 -3.20
C GLU A 125 5.58 13.43 -2.29
N SER A 126 5.41 12.23 -2.85
CA SER A 126 4.96 11.06 -2.10
C SER A 126 6.11 10.27 -1.46
N SER A 127 7.33 10.40 -1.96
CA SER A 127 8.51 9.65 -1.50
C SER A 127 9.44 10.41 -0.56
N CYS A 128 9.44 11.75 -0.60
CA CYS A 128 10.23 12.62 0.29
C CYS A 128 9.75 12.59 1.74
#